data_AF-A0A8D8II90-F1
#
_entry.id   AF-A0A8D8II90-F1
#
_cell.length_a   1.000
_cell.length_b   1.000
_cell.length_c   1.000
_cell.angle_alpha   90.00
_cell.angle_beta   90.00
_cell.angle_gamma   90.00
#
_symmetry.space_group_name_H-M   'P 1'
#
loop_
_entity.id
_entity.type
_entity.pdbx_description
1 polymer ?
#
loop_
_entity_poly.entity_id
_entity_poly.type
_entity_poly.pdbx_seq_one_letter_code
_entity_poly.pdbx_strand_id
1 'polypeptide(L)'
;VLQGMFQGVSFPVMHEVFAKWAPPCERSRMVMLSFAGIYVGTIVSNLVSGILAEALSWESIFYVFGAAGCLWYVAWAVMIRRTPQEDRFITVKEKEFIMQSLGNTEGPAEKVKHPWKSILSSSAVIACVTANFCNNWGFYNMLTLLPTFLKDALHFETQSSGIIAALPYLTMSIMLGVAGYLADWFQIKGIMTTTQVRRNFNCLSFISQAVFLTTGAILLDTIPTIICITIAITMGAFALTGYAVNHLDLSPKSAGVMMGLSNSFGTAAGIGSPILTGYLTPNKTGEEWKMVFYVASAIHMVGFVVYWFWASGELQPWSIEMQERRTRERKGYENKAS
;
A
#
# COMPACT_ATOMS: atom_id res chain seq x y z
N VAL A 1 -15.85 -12.26 10.24
CA VAL A 1 -15.55 -13.16 9.10
C VAL A 1 -16.08 -12.61 7.78
N LEU A 2 -17.41 -12.44 7.62
CA LEU A 2 -18.01 -11.97 6.36
C LEU A 2 -17.45 -10.61 5.88
N GLN A 3 -17.35 -9.62 6.76
CA GLN A 3 -16.76 -8.31 6.43
C GLN A 3 -15.35 -8.44 5.86
N GLY A 4 -14.47 -9.23 6.49
CA GLY A 4 -13.11 -9.45 6.01
C GLY A 4 -13.06 -10.13 4.64
N MET A 5 -13.96 -11.08 4.38
CA MET A 5 -14.06 -11.78 3.10
C MET A 5 -14.39 -10.81 1.95
N PHE A 6 -15.34 -9.89 2.15
CA PHE A 6 -15.69 -8.90 1.14
C PHE A 6 -14.70 -7.73 1.03
N GLN A 7 -14.05 -7.34 2.13
CA GLN A 7 -13.11 -6.22 2.14
C GLN A 7 -11.74 -6.62 1.57
N GLY A 8 -11.32 -7.88 1.70
CA GLY A 8 -10.00 -8.36 1.27
C GLY A 8 -9.69 -8.22 -0.22
N VAL A 9 -10.72 -8.16 -1.08
CA VAL A 9 -10.57 -7.98 -2.54
C VAL A 9 -10.33 -6.52 -2.95
N SER A 10 -10.41 -5.56 -2.04
CA SER A 10 -10.35 -4.12 -2.37
C SER A 10 -9.01 -3.72 -3.01
N PHE A 11 -7.87 -4.07 -2.41
CA PHE A 11 -6.55 -3.69 -2.93
C PHE A 11 -6.24 -4.30 -4.31
N PRO A 12 -6.48 -5.61 -4.56
CA PRO A 12 -6.34 -6.20 -5.89
C PRO A 12 -7.18 -5.49 -6.97
N VAL A 13 -8.46 -5.21 -6.67
CA VAL A 13 -9.38 -4.57 -7.62
C VAL A 13 -8.93 -3.15 -7.93
N MET A 14 -8.48 -2.38 -6.94
CA MET A 14 -7.90 -1.05 -7.17
C MET A 14 -6.71 -1.11 -8.15
N HIS A 15 -5.83 -2.10 -8.02
CA HIS A 15 -4.68 -2.27 -8.93
C HIS A 15 -5.11 -2.68 -10.33
N GLU A 16 -6.18 -3.46 -10.49
CA GLU A 16 -6.73 -3.76 -11.81
C GLU A 16 -7.30 -2.49 -12.49
N VAL A 17 -7.94 -1.61 -11.71
CA VAL A 17 -8.43 -0.32 -12.22
C VAL A 17 -7.25 0.57 -12.63
N PHE A 18 -6.24 0.74 -11.76
CA PHE A 18 -5.06 1.56 -12.08
C PHE A 18 -4.27 1.03 -13.27
N ALA A 19 -4.22 -0.28 -13.49
CA ALA A 19 -3.57 -0.85 -14.67
C ALA A 19 -4.17 -0.38 -16.00
N LYS A 20 -5.45 0.06 -16.01
CA LYS A 20 -6.19 0.50 -17.21
C LYS A 20 -6.38 2.02 -17.27
N TRP A 21 -6.28 2.70 -16.13
CA TRP A 21 -6.61 4.11 -16.01
C TRP A 21 -5.42 5.00 -15.63
N ALA A 22 -4.32 4.45 -15.09
CA ALA A 22 -3.19 5.25 -14.61
C ALA A 22 -2.02 5.26 -15.61
N PRO A 23 -1.80 6.38 -16.34
CA PRO A 23 -0.64 6.54 -17.23
C PRO A 23 0.66 6.38 -16.44
N PRO A 24 1.74 5.82 -17.04
CA PRO A 24 3.00 5.59 -16.34
C PRO A 24 3.58 6.82 -15.64
N CYS A 25 3.40 8.02 -16.22
CA CYS A 25 3.95 9.28 -15.70
C CYS A 25 3.20 9.84 -14.48
N GLU A 26 1.95 9.42 -14.23
CA GLU A 26 1.13 9.93 -13.11
C GLU A 26 0.71 8.81 -12.15
N ARG A 27 1.24 7.61 -12.39
CA ARG A 27 0.82 6.38 -11.73
C ARG A 27 1.08 6.43 -10.23
N SER A 28 2.25 6.92 -9.81
CA SER A 28 2.61 6.93 -8.39
C SER A 28 1.70 7.88 -7.63
N ARG A 29 1.43 9.07 -8.19
CA ARG A 29 0.52 10.06 -7.61
C ARG A 29 -0.90 9.50 -7.46
N MET A 30 -1.45 8.88 -8.51
CA MET A 30 -2.81 8.34 -8.47
C MET A 30 -2.98 7.24 -7.40
N VAL A 31 -2.03 6.29 -7.35
CA VAL A 31 -2.09 5.19 -6.39
C VAL A 31 -1.88 5.71 -4.96
N MET A 32 -0.89 6.58 -4.74
CA MET A 32 -0.58 7.08 -3.40
C MET A 32 -1.67 8.01 -2.85
N LEU A 33 -2.28 8.84 -3.70
CA LEU A 33 -3.43 9.66 -3.30
C LEU A 33 -4.62 8.79 -2.87
N SER A 34 -4.85 7.68 -3.57
CA SER A 34 -5.89 6.72 -3.22
C SER A 34 -5.62 6.03 -1.88
N PHE A 35 -4.36 5.69 -1.60
CA PHE A 35 -3.96 5.10 -0.33
C PHE A 35 -3.99 6.10 0.83
N ALA A 36 -3.67 7.37 0.59
CA ALA A 36 -3.84 8.44 1.59
C ALA A 36 -5.29 8.52 2.09
N GLY A 37 -6.26 8.27 1.20
CA GLY A 37 -7.68 8.18 1.55
C GLY A 37 -8.03 7.17 2.65
N ILE A 38 -7.25 6.08 2.79
CA ILE A 38 -7.46 5.07 3.85
C ILE A 38 -7.24 5.70 5.24
N TYR A 39 -6.16 6.47 5.38
CA TYR A 39 -5.79 7.10 6.65
C TYR A 39 -6.72 8.27 7.00
N VAL A 40 -7.00 9.14 6.02
CA VAL A 40 -7.97 10.23 6.20
C VAL A 40 -9.35 9.66 6.56
N GLY A 41 -9.80 8.64 5.83
CA GLY A 41 -11.07 7.97 6.08
C GLY A 41 -11.14 7.36 7.49
N THR A 42 -10.04 6.78 7.98
CA THR A 42 -9.97 6.24 9.35
C THR A 42 -10.11 7.33 10.40
N ILE A 43 -9.42 8.46 10.24
CA ILE A 43 -9.48 9.60 11.18
C ILE A 43 -10.90 10.18 11.22
N VAL A 44 -11.48 10.46 10.05
CA VAL A 44 -12.85 10.98 9.95
C VAL A 44 -13.85 9.98 10.52
N SER A 45 -13.68 8.69 10.22
CA SER A 45 -14.58 7.65 10.71
C SER A 45 -14.55 7.53 12.23
N ASN A 46 -13.37 7.59 12.84
CA ASN A 46 -13.22 7.57 14.29
C ASN A 46 -13.88 8.79 14.96
N LEU A 47 -13.69 9.99 14.41
CA LEU A 47 -14.30 11.22 14.93
C LEU A 47 -15.83 11.17 14.83
N VAL A 48 -16.36 10.83 13.66
CA VAL A 48 -17.81 10.71 13.43
C VAL A 48 -18.41 9.63 14.32
N SER A 49 -17.72 8.49 14.48
CA SER A 49 -18.18 7.42 15.37
C SER A 49 -18.26 7.87 16.82
N GLY A 50 -17.31 8.67 17.31
CA GLY A 50 -17.34 9.23 18.66
C GLY A 50 -18.56 10.12 18.89
N ILE A 51 -18.83 11.05 17.95
CA ILE A 51 -20.00 11.95 18.03
C ILE A 51 -21.32 11.16 17.97
N LEU A 52 -21.41 10.18 17.08
CA LEU A 52 -22.61 9.35 16.93
C LEU A 52 -22.87 8.48 18.16
N ALA A 53 -21.83 7.89 18.75
CA ALA A 53 -21.94 7.09 19.96
C ALA A 53 -22.52 7.89 21.14
N GLU A 54 -22.08 9.15 21.29
CA GLU A 54 -22.54 10.04 22.36
C GLU A 54 -23.97 10.55 22.12
N ALA A 55 -24.30 10.94 20.89
CA ALA A 55 -25.58 11.57 20.58
C ALA A 55 -26.74 10.60 20.32
N LEU A 56 -26.49 9.47 19.64
CA LEU A 56 -27.52 8.62 19.03
C LEU A 56 -27.33 7.13 19.35
N SER A 57 -26.50 6.80 20.34
CA SER A 57 -26.10 5.44 20.72
C SER A 57 -25.22 4.74 19.67
N TRP A 58 -24.57 3.65 20.06
CA TRP A 58 -23.54 2.97 19.28
C TRP A 58 -24.08 2.31 17.99
N GLU A 59 -25.36 1.95 17.97
CA GLU A 59 -26.04 1.33 16.83
C GLU A 59 -26.09 2.28 15.63
N SER A 60 -26.20 3.59 15.89
CA SER A 60 -26.29 4.64 14.86
C SER A 60 -25.07 4.65 13.93
N ILE A 61 -23.90 4.26 14.43
CA ILE A 61 -22.65 4.15 13.66
C ILE A 61 -22.86 3.18 12.49
N PHE A 62 -23.42 2.00 12.75
CA PHE A 62 -23.63 0.98 11.72
C PHE A 62 -24.63 1.44 10.65
N TYR A 63 -25.70 2.12 11.06
CA TYR A 63 -26.70 2.63 10.12
C TYR A 63 -26.15 3.75 9.23
N VAL A 64 -25.39 4.69 9.80
CA VAL A 64 -24.82 5.82 9.06
C VAL A 64 -23.75 5.35 8.08
N PHE A 65 -22.77 4.55 8.51
CA PHE A 65 -21.73 4.03 7.62
C PHE A 65 -22.28 3.04 6.59
N GLY A 66 -23.27 2.22 6.97
CA GLY A 66 -23.96 1.33 6.06
C GLY A 66 -24.68 2.07 4.95
N ALA A 67 -25.48 3.10 5.29
CA ALA A 67 -26.17 3.93 4.32
C ALA A 67 -25.20 4.70 3.42
N ALA A 68 -24.14 5.28 3.99
CA ALA A 68 -23.08 5.96 3.22
C ALA A 68 -22.39 5.01 2.24
N GLY A 69 -22.12 3.76 2.66
CA GLY A 69 -21.55 2.73 1.79
C GLY A 69 -22.48 2.35 0.62
N CYS A 70 -23.79 2.21 0.87
CA CYS A 70 -24.77 1.96 -0.17
C CYS A 70 -24.86 3.13 -1.17
N LEU A 71 -24.88 4.37 -0.68
CA LEU A 71 -24.88 5.56 -1.54
C LEU A 71 -23.59 5.64 -2.38
N TRP A 72 -22.44 5.36 -1.77
CA TRP A 72 -21.16 5.32 -2.48
C TRP A 72 -21.13 4.22 -3.55
N TYR A 73 -21.69 3.05 -3.29
CA TYR A 73 -21.80 1.99 -4.28
C TYR A 73 -22.62 2.43 -5.51
N VAL A 74 -23.77 3.07 -5.29
CA VAL A 74 -24.60 3.60 -6.40
C VAL A 74 -23.81 4.64 -7.19
N ALA A 75 -23.15 5.56 -6.51
CA ALA A 75 -22.30 6.57 -7.14
C ALA A 75 -21.17 5.92 -7.97
N TRP A 76 -20.48 4.94 -7.41
CA TRP A 76 -19.42 4.18 -8.06
C TRP A 76 -19.91 3.43 -9.30
N ALA A 77 -21.05 2.74 -9.20
CA ALA A 77 -21.65 1.99 -10.31
C ALA A 77 -22.07 2.91 -11.47
N VAL A 78 -22.53 4.12 -11.17
CA VAL A 78 -22.93 5.09 -12.20
C VAL A 78 -21.69 5.73 -12.85
N MET A 79 -20.68 6.11 -12.08
CA MET A 79 -19.55 6.90 -12.55
C MET A 79 -18.42 6.07 -13.18
N ILE A 80 -18.09 4.89 -12.64
CA ILE A 80 -16.85 4.20 -13.01
C ILE A 80 -17.12 3.10 -14.03
N ARG A 81 -16.26 3.05 -15.05
CA ARG A 81 -16.27 2.05 -16.10
C ARG A 81 -14.98 1.23 -16.10
N ARG A 82 -15.07 0.03 -16.68
CA ARG A 82 -13.98 -0.93 -16.65
C ARG A 82 -12.80 -0.49 -17.51
N THR A 83 -13.07 0.22 -18.61
CA THR A 83 -12.06 0.78 -19.50
C THR A 83 -12.37 2.24 -19.81
N PRO A 84 -11.35 3.06 -20.12
CA PRO A 84 -11.55 4.43 -20.59
C PRO A 84 -12.37 4.52 -21.89
N GLN A 85 -12.50 3.44 -22.67
CA GLN A 85 -13.25 3.46 -23.92
C GLN A 85 -14.76 3.33 -23.74
N GLU A 86 -15.19 2.60 -22.71
CA GLU A 86 -16.58 2.42 -22.31
C GLU A 86 -17.12 3.61 -21.52
N ASP A 87 -16.24 4.53 -21.14
CA ASP A 87 -16.59 5.73 -20.39
C ASP A 87 -17.30 6.75 -21.29
N ARG A 88 -18.47 7.21 -20.85
CA ARG A 88 -19.30 8.18 -21.57
C ARG A 88 -18.96 9.63 -21.22
N PHE A 89 -18.31 9.85 -20.07
CA PHE A 89 -18.01 11.17 -19.52
C PHE A 89 -16.56 11.62 -19.82
N ILE A 90 -15.71 10.71 -20.29
CA ILE A 90 -14.32 11.01 -20.66
C ILE A 90 -14.21 11.95 -21.86
N THR A 91 -13.27 12.89 -21.80
CA THR A 91 -12.95 13.77 -22.92
C THR A 91 -12.10 13.04 -23.96
N VAL A 92 -12.30 13.30 -25.26
CA VAL A 92 -11.54 12.67 -26.35
C VAL A 92 -10.02 12.82 -26.16
N LYS A 93 -9.56 14.02 -25.77
CA LYS A 93 -8.13 14.30 -25.49
C LYS A 93 -7.56 13.40 -24.39
N GLU A 94 -8.31 13.21 -23.31
CA GLU A 94 -7.88 12.39 -22.17
C GLU A 94 -7.89 10.90 -22.55
N LYS A 95 -8.92 10.46 -23.26
CA LYS A 95 -9.01 9.10 -23.79
C LYS A 95 -7.81 8.77 -24.68
N GLU A 96 -7.47 9.65 -25.62
CA GLU A 96 -6.30 9.48 -26.50
C GLU A 96 -4.99 9.45 -25.70
N PHE A 97 -4.81 10.36 -24.74
CA PHE A 97 -3.63 10.40 -23.89
C PHE A 97 -3.43 9.10 -23.09
N ILE A 98 -4.49 8.58 -22.46
CA ILE A 98 -4.43 7.34 -21.68
C ILE A 98 -4.15 6.15 -22.61
N MET A 99 -4.83 6.06 -23.76
CA MET A 99 -4.66 4.96 -24.71
C MET A 99 -3.26 4.93 -25.33
N GLN A 100 -2.70 6.09 -25.67
CA GLN A 100 -1.33 6.21 -26.18
C GLN A 100 -0.31 5.82 -25.10
N SER A 101 -0.54 6.26 -23.86
CA SER A 101 0.38 6.03 -22.74
C SER A 101 0.43 4.58 -22.26
N LEU A 102 -0.70 3.86 -22.32
CA LEU A 102 -0.80 2.46 -21.88
C LEU A 102 -0.50 1.45 -23.00
N GLY A 103 -0.45 1.91 -24.25
CA GLY A 103 -0.31 1.08 -25.45
C GLY A 103 -1.54 0.21 -25.66
N ASN A 104 -2.38 0.56 -26.65
CA ASN A 104 -3.65 -0.11 -27.05
C ASN A 104 -3.85 -1.51 -26.47
N THR A 105 -4.31 -1.60 -25.22
CA THR A 105 -4.48 -2.87 -24.51
C THR A 105 -5.84 -3.47 -24.85
N GLU A 106 -6.17 -3.46 -26.13
CA GLU A 106 -7.44 -3.90 -26.66
C GLU A 106 -7.58 -5.43 -26.60
N GLY A 107 -8.80 -5.86 -26.37
CA GLY A 107 -9.25 -7.23 -26.46
C GLY A 107 -10.32 -7.51 -25.41
N PRO A 108 -11.36 -8.31 -25.75
CA PRO A 108 -12.37 -8.73 -24.80
C PRO A 108 -11.72 -9.37 -23.56
N ALA A 109 -12.49 -9.42 -22.48
CA ALA A 109 -12.10 -10.00 -21.19
C ALA A 109 -11.91 -11.52 -21.28
N GLU A 110 -10.99 -11.97 -22.12
CA GLU A 110 -10.58 -13.36 -22.19
C GLU A 110 -9.73 -13.67 -20.96
N LYS A 111 -9.95 -14.86 -20.37
CA LYS A 111 -9.27 -15.29 -19.14
C LYS A 111 -7.77 -15.21 -19.33
N VAL A 112 -7.13 -14.23 -18.71
CA VAL A 112 -5.68 -14.13 -18.65
C VAL A 112 -5.14 -15.41 -18.02
N LYS A 113 -4.39 -16.20 -18.81
CA LYS A 113 -3.63 -17.32 -18.28
C LYS A 113 -2.37 -16.78 -17.62
N HIS A 114 -2.40 -16.67 -16.30
CA HIS A 114 -1.25 -16.20 -15.53
C HIS A 114 -0.15 -17.27 -15.48
N PRO A 115 1.12 -16.92 -15.81
CA PRO A 115 2.25 -17.83 -15.68
C PRO A 115 2.69 -17.93 -14.22
N TRP A 116 1.92 -18.65 -13.40
CA TRP A 116 2.12 -18.74 -11.94
C TRP A 116 3.54 -19.11 -11.53
N LYS A 117 4.17 -20.08 -12.21
CA LYS A 117 5.54 -20.50 -11.91
C LYS A 117 6.52 -19.34 -12.08
N SER A 118 6.42 -18.60 -13.18
CA SER A 118 7.29 -17.46 -13.49
C SER A 118 7.03 -16.25 -12.60
N ILE A 119 5.78 -16.02 -12.20
CA ILE A 119 5.42 -14.95 -11.25
C ILE A 119 6.02 -15.27 -9.87
N LEU A 120 5.82 -16.48 -9.37
CA LEU A 120 6.29 -16.90 -8.04
C LEU A 120 7.81 -17.05 -7.96
N SER A 121 8.48 -17.37 -9.07
CA SER A 121 9.94 -17.48 -9.13
C SER A 121 10.66 -16.18 -9.49
N SER A 122 9.94 -15.10 -9.82
CA SER A 122 10.55 -13.83 -10.20
C SER A 122 11.12 -13.12 -8.97
N SER A 123 12.41 -12.79 -9.03
CA SER A 123 13.11 -12.07 -7.97
C SER A 123 12.45 -10.72 -7.64
N ALA A 124 11.98 -10.00 -8.66
CA ALA A 124 11.30 -8.71 -8.47
C ALA A 124 9.95 -8.85 -7.77
N VAL A 125 9.19 -9.92 -8.05
CA VAL A 125 7.93 -10.20 -7.35
C VAL A 125 8.21 -10.58 -5.89
N ILE A 126 9.19 -11.44 -5.65
CA ILE A 126 9.63 -11.81 -4.30
C ILE A 126 10.08 -10.57 -3.53
N ALA A 127 10.83 -9.66 -4.15
CA ALA A 127 11.22 -8.39 -3.54
C ALA A 127 10.00 -7.58 -3.08
N CYS A 128 8.99 -7.42 -3.92
CA CYS A 128 7.75 -6.71 -3.58
C CYS A 128 6.96 -7.39 -2.45
N VAL A 129 6.88 -8.72 -2.45
CA VAL A 129 6.20 -9.50 -1.39
C VAL A 129 6.94 -9.31 -0.05
N THR A 130 8.26 -9.46 -0.05
CA THR A 130 9.09 -9.27 1.15
C THR A 130 8.98 -7.84 1.67
N ALA A 131 9.06 -6.83 0.79
CA ALA A 131 8.90 -5.43 1.20
C ALA A 131 7.53 -5.16 1.81
N ASN A 132 6.45 -5.70 1.23
CA ASN A 132 5.12 -5.56 1.79
C ASN A 132 4.99 -6.24 3.17
N PHE A 133 5.57 -7.42 3.34
CA PHE A 133 5.64 -8.10 4.64
C PHE A 133 6.38 -7.25 5.68
N CYS A 134 7.59 -6.77 5.37
CA CYS A 134 8.40 -5.97 6.29
C CYS A 134 7.68 -4.67 6.67
N ASN A 135 7.11 -3.96 5.70
CA ASN A 135 6.38 -2.72 5.94
C ASN A 135 5.12 -2.95 6.80
N ASN A 136 4.35 -3.99 6.50
CA ASN A 136 3.16 -4.32 7.29
C ASN A 136 3.50 -4.80 8.70
N TRP A 137 4.63 -5.47 8.88
CA TRP A 137 5.11 -5.82 10.21
C TRP A 137 5.30 -4.56 11.06
N GLY A 138 6.10 -3.60 10.58
CA GLY A 138 6.32 -2.34 11.29
C GLY A 138 5.03 -1.56 11.52
N PHE A 139 4.20 -1.46 10.49
CA PHE A 139 2.93 -0.72 10.54
C PHE A 139 1.95 -1.33 11.54
N TYR A 140 1.66 -2.63 11.48
CA TYR A 140 0.69 -3.25 12.39
C TYR A 140 1.19 -3.34 13.82
N ASN A 141 2.51 -3.53 14.01
CA ASN A 141 3.13 -3.51 15.34
C ASN A 141 2.86 -2.16 16.02
N MET A 142 3.16 -1.06 15.32
CA MET A 142 2.91 0.27 15.86
C MET A 142 1.40 0.58 15.93
N LEU A 143 0.59 0.14 14.99
CA LEU A 143 -0.86 0.41 15.01
C LEU A 143 -1.54 -0.21 16.24
N THR A 144 -1.18 -1.45 16.54
CA THR A 144 -1.85 -2.23 17.59
C THR A 144 -1.24 -1.96 18.96
N LEU A 145 0.08 -1.78 19.02
CA LEU A 145 0.83 -1.81 20.27
C LEU A 145 1.39 -0.46 20.71
N LEU A 146 1.34 0.57 19.85
CA LEU A 146 1.80 1.91 20.24
C LEU A 146 1.08 2.44 21.49
N PRO A 147 -0.26 2.34 21.65
CA PRO A 147 -0.91 2.81 22.87
C PRO A 147 -0.44 2.04 24.13
N THR A 148 -0.26 0.73 23.99
CA THR A 148 0.24 -0.14 25.07
C THR A 148 1.69 0.20 25.43
N PHE A 149 2.54 0.44 24.43
CA PHE A 149 3.92 0.88 24.64
C PHE A 149 3.99 2.23 25.37
N LEU A 150 3.20 3.22 24.95
CA LEU A 150 3.16 4.53 25.61
C LEU A 150 2.75 4.41 27.08
N LYS A 151 1.83 3.49 27.38
CA LYS A 151 1.38 3.23 28.75
C LYS A 151 2.40 2.45 29.58
N ASP A 152 2.89 1.34 29.04
CA ASP A 152 3.70 0.37 29.78
C ASP A 152 5.15 0.86 29.93
N ALA A 153 5.76 1.39 28.86
CA ALA A 153 7.18 1.80 28.86
C ALA A 153 7.41 3.27 29.18
N LEU A 154 6.50 4.16 28.73
CA LEU A 154 6.66 5.61 28.89
C LEU A 154 5.76 6.22 29.97
N HIS A 155 4.95 5.39 30.65
CA HIS A 155 4.01 5.79 31.71
C HIS A 155 3.12 7.00 31.34
N PHE A 156 2.76 7.14 30.07
CA PHE A 156 2.02 8.28 29.57
C PHE A 156 0.50 8.11 29.79
N GLU A 157 -0.13 9.02 30.54
CA GLU A 157 -1.55 8.93 30.93
C GLU A 157 -2.55 9.08 29.76
N THR A 158 -3.67 8.38 29.92
CA THR A 158 -4.50 7.78 28.85
C THR A 158 -5.45 8.75 28.10
N GLN A 159 -5.64 9.99 28.56
CA GLN A 159 -6.58 10.92 27.91
C GLN A 159 -6.03 11.60 26.64
N SER A 160 -4.73 11.84 26.56
CA SER A 160 -4.09 12.46 25.38
C SER A 160 -3.38 11.45 24.46
N SER A 161 -3.23 10.19 24.90
CA SER A 161 -2.59 9.11 24.13
C SER A 161 -3.27 8.85 22.79
N GLY A 162 -4.59 9.05 22.69
CA GLY A 162 -5.34 8.82 21.44
C GLY A 162 -4.96 9.79 20.31
N ILE A 163 -4.83 11.08 20.63
CA ILE A 163 -4.43 12.11 19.65
C ILE A 163 -2.97 11.91 19.24
N ILE A 164 -2.10 11.62 20.20
CA ILE A 164 -0.68 11.36 19.94
C ILE A 164 -0.50 10.07 19.14
N ALA A 165 -1.27 9.02 19.40
CA ALA A 165 -1.23 7.79 18.64
C ALA A 165 -1.78 7.95 17.21
N ALA A 166 -2.65 8.94 16.96
CA ALA A 166 -3.15 9.24 15.62
C ALA A 166 -2.16 10.07 14.77
N LEU A 167 -1.26 10.83 15.42
CA LEU A 167 -0.33 11.74 14.75
C LEU A 167 0.54 11.05 13.68
N PRO A 168 1.19 9.90 13.92
CA PRO A 168 2.03 9.24 12.92
C PRO A 168 1.28 8.83 11.65
N TYR A 169 0.01 8.46 11.78
CA TYR A 169 -0.82 8.02 10.65
C TYR A 169 -1.32 9.22 9.84
N LEU A 170 -1.62 10.33 10.50
CA LEU A 170 -1.96 11.58 9.83
C LEU A 170 -0.78 12.12 9.02
N THR A 171 0.42 12.16 9.62
CA THR A 171 1.63 12.62 8.92
C THR A 171 2.01 11.68 7.78
N MET A 172 1.87 10.36 7.96
CA MET A 172 2.04 9.37 6.90
C MET A 172 1.07 9.61 5.72
N SER A 173 -0.21 9.94 6.01
CA SER A 173 -1.20 10.24 4.97
C SER A 173 -0.80 11.42 4.09
N ILE A 174 -0.30 12.49 4.70
CA ILE A 174 0.19 13.68 3.96
C ILE A 174 1.43 13.30 3.16
N MET A 175 2.34 12.54 3.79
CA MET A 175 3.59 12.14 3.16
C MET A 175 3.40 11.19 1.97
N LEU A 176 2.31 10.39 1.94
CA LEU A 176 1.97 9.57 0.77
C LEU A 176 1.74 10.42 -0.47
N GLY A 177 0.98 11.51 -0.35
CA GLY A 177 0.76 12.44 -1.46
C GLY A 177 2.06 13.07 -1.95
N VAL A 178 2.92 13.50 -1.02
CA VAL A 178 4.24 14.08 -1.32
C VAL A 178 5.16 13.06 -1.99
N ALA A 179 5.27 11.85 -1.44
CA ALA A 179 6.11 10.78 -1.98
C ALA A 179 5.65 10.36 -3.38
N GLY A 180 4.34 10.22 -3.60
CA GLY A 180 3.77 9.95 -4.93
C GLY A 180 4.12 11.03 -5.96
N TYR A 181 3.97 12.31 -5.59
CA TYR A 181 4.34 13.43 -6.45
C TYR A 181 5.84 13.47 -6.76
N LEU A 182 6.69 13.26 -5.75
CA LEU A 182 8.15 13.24 -5.93
C LEU A 182 8.59 12.09 -6.83
N ALA A 183 8.00 10.90 -6.66
CA ALA A 183 8.32 9.74 -7.50
C ALA A 183 8.03 10.03 -8.98
N ASP A 184 6.84 10.54 -9.29
CA ASP A 184 6.47 10.90 -10.66
C ASP A 184 7.34 12.06 -11.19
N TRP A 185 7.67 13.05 -10.35
CA TRP A 185 8.54 14.16 -10.74
C TRP A 185 9.96 13.70 -11.15
N PHE A 186 10.57 12.79 -10.39
CA PHE A 186 11.87 12.22 -10.73
C PHE A 186 11.84 11.41 -12.03
N GLN A 187 10.75 10.69 -12.28
CA GLN A 187 10.55 9.91 -13.52
C GLN A 187 10.32 10.82 -14.73
N ILE A 188 9.43 11.82 -14.62
CA ILE A 188 9.10 12.76 -15.70
C ILE A 188 10.33 13.59 -16.12
N LYS A 189 11.14 14.01 -15.15
CA LYS A 189 12.38 14.77 -15.43
C LYS A 189 13.52 13.90 -15.95
N GLY A 190 13.36 12.58 -16.00
CA GLY A 190 14.40 11.65 -16.45
C GLY A 190 15.63 11.62 -15.54
N ILE A 191 15.51 12.07 -14.29
CA ILE A 191 16.64 12.10 -13.33
C ILE A 191 16.94 10.68 -12.83
N MET A 192 15.90 9.87 -12.67
CA MET A 192 16.00 8.48 -12.21
C MET A 192 15.13 7.56 -13.06
N THR A 193 15.61 6.35 -13.34
CA THR A 193 14.78 5.31 -13.96
C THR A 193 13.69 4.82 -13.00
N THR A 194 12.63 4.18 -13.50
CA THR A 194 11.58 3.59 -12.66
C THR A 194 12.16 2.66 -11.59
N THR A 195 13.11 1.78 -11.97
CA THR A 195 13.79 0.90 -11.03
C THR A 195 14.52 1.68 -9.94
N GLN A 196 15.24 2.75 -10.29
CA GLN A 196 15.96 3.59 -9.32
C GLN A 196 15.01 4.31 -8.38
N VAL A 197 13.91 4.89 -8.87
CA VAL A 197 12.90 5.53 -8.03
C VAL A 197 12.30 4.53 -7.05
N ARG A 198 11.81 3.37 -7.54
CA ARG A 198 11.21 2.35 -6.67
C ARG A 198 12.19 1.84 -5.63
N ARG A 199 13.44 1.56 -6.04
CA ARG A 199 14.50 1.06 -5.16
C ARG A 199 14.90 2.08 -4.11
N ASN A 200 15.24 3.30 -4.51
CA ASN A 200 15.72 4.35 -3.61
C ASN A 200 14.65 4.75 -2.61
N PHE A 201 13.39 4.89 -3.03
CA PHE A 201 12.29 5.27 -2.14
C PHE A 201 12.04 4.19 -1.08
N ASN A 202 11.96 2.93 -1.50
CA ASN A 202 11.74 1.84 -0.55
C ASN A 202 12.92 1.68 0.43
N CYS A 203 14.14 1.82 -0.06
CA CYS A 203 15.33 1.66 0.76
C CYS A 203 15.54 2.82 1.72
N LEU A 204 15.29 4.06 1.29
CA LEU A 204 15.28 5.23 2.16
C LEU A 204 14.27 5.04 3.31
N SER A 205 13.09 4.54 2.99
CA SER A 205 12.05 4.23 3.98
C SER A 205 12.53 3.20 5.01
N PHE A 206 13.03 2.05 4.57
CA PHE A 206 13.43 0.99 5.49
C PHE A 206 14.66 1.33 6.33
N ILE A 207 15.65 2.02 5.75
CA ILE A 207 16.81 2.49 6.52
C ILE A 207 16.36 3.52 7.55
N SER A 208 15.57 4.51 7.16
CA SER A 208 15.09 5.53 8.10
C SER A 208 14.23 4.92 9.21
N GLN A 209 13.32 4.00 8.89
CA GLN A 209 12.54 3.24 9.88
C GLN A 209 13.44 2.48 10.86
N ALA A 210 14.43 1.74 10.37
CA ALA A 210 15.36 1.00 11.23
C ALA A 210 16.17 1.94 12.14
N VAL A 211 16.65 3.07 11.63
CA VAL A 211 17.40 4.06 12.42
C VAL A 211 16.50 4.68 13.48
N PHE A 212 15.36 5.27 13.10
CA PHE A 212 14.50 5.99 14.04
C PHE A 212 13.85 5.07 15.07
N LEU A 213 13.43 3.85 14.71
CA LEU A 213 12.91 2.89 15.69
C LEU A 213 14.00 2.47 16.69
N THR A 214 15.22 2.24 16.23
CA THR A 214 16.36 1.91 17.10
C THR A 214 16.74 3.06 18.01
N THR A 215 16.79 4.29 17.48
CA THR A 215 17.03 5.50 18.30
C THR A 215 15.92 5.70 19.33
N GLY A 216 14.65 5.55 18.95
CA GLY A 216 13.52 5.64 19.86
C GLY A 216 13.57 4.59 20.98
N ALA A 217 14.04 3.38 20.66
CA ALA A 217 14.25 2.31 21.62
C ALA A 217 15.39 2.63 22.61
N ILE A 218 16.50 3.22 22.15
CA ILE A 218 17.64 3.53 23.01
C ILE A 218 17.32 4.66 23.98
N LEU A 219 16.65 5.73 23.49
CA LEU A 219 16.37 6.92 24.30
C LEU A 219 15.44 6.62 25.47
N LEU A 220 14.35 5.87 25.25
CA LEU A 220 13.29 5.60 26.23
C LEU A 220 12.68 6.83 26.95
N ASP A 221 13.01 8.05 26.53
CA ASP A 221 12.35 9.28 26.97
C ASP A 221 11.04 9.48 26.21
N THR A 222 9.98 9.91 26.91
CA THR A 222 8.62 10.00 26.35
C THR A 222 8.56 10.80 25.05
N ILE A 223 9.03 12.05 25.05
CA ILE A 223 8.90 12.95 23.88
C ILE A 223 9.82 12.53 22.73
N PRO A 224 11.14 12.31 22.92
CA PRO A 224 12.03 11.91 21.84
C PRO A 224 11.63 10.59 21.17
N THR A 225 11.16 9.61 21.95
CA THR A 225 10.70 8.32 21.40
C THR A 225 9.44 8.49 20.55
N ILE A 226 8.46 9.28 21.00
CA ILE A 226 7.25 9.59 20.21
C ILE A 226 7.64 10.26 18.88
N ILE A 227 8.56 11.23 18.89
CA ILE A 227 9.03 11.90 17.67
C ILE A 227 9.70 10.89 16.73
N CYS A 228 10.57 10.02 17.25
CA CYS A 228 11.25 9.00 16.45
C CYS A 228 10.25 8.02 15.80
N ILE A 229 9.27 7.51 16.57
CA ILE A 229 8.23 6.62 16.05
C ILE A 229 7.38 7.33 14.97
N THR A 230 7.03 8.60 15.22
CA THR A 230 6.27 9.42 14.27
C THR A 230 7.02 9.55 12.95
N ILE A 231 8.32 9.87 13.00
CA ILE A 231 9.16 9.98 11.80
C ILE A 231 9.28 8.62 11.10
N ALA A 232 9.51 7.52 11.82
CA ALA A 232 9.61 6.18 11.25
C ALA A 232 8.35 5.79 10.46
N ILE A 233 7.18 5.95 11.06
CA ILE A 233 5.89 5.62 10.40
C ILE A 233 5.65 6.55 9.21
N THR A 234 5.94 7.86 9.35
CA THR A 234 5.81 8.83 8.25
C THR A 234 6.69 8.46 7.06
N MET A 235 7.92 8.03 7.30
CA MET A 235 8.82 7.57 6.24
C MET A 235 8.33 6.30 5.55
N GLY A 236 7.41 5.53 6.17
CA GLY A 236 6.73 4.39 5.54
C GLY A 236 5.93 4.75 4.28
N ALA A 237 5.56 6.01 4.11
CA ALA A 237 4.94 6.50 2.88
C ALA A 237 5.84 6.28 1.65
N PHE A 238 7.16 6.40 1.81
CA PHE A 238 8.12 6.15 0.74
C PHE A 238 8.21 4.65 0.38
N ALA A 239 8.08 3.75 1.36
CA ALA A 239 8.00 2.30 1.10
C ALA A 239 6.78 1.96 0.25
N LEU A 240 5.59 2.45 0.63
CA LEU A 240 4.36 2.24 -0.16
C LEU A 240 4.50 2.77 -1.59
N THR A 241 5.10 3.93 -1.78
CA THR A 241 5.38 4.48 -3.12
C THR A 241 6.38 3.63 -3.91
N GLY A 242 7.30 2.98 -3.18
CA GLY A 242 8.33 2.09 -3.72
C GLY A 242 7.78 0.73 -4.16
N TYR A 243 7.26 -0.09 -3.24
CA TYR A 243 6.86 -1.47 -3.58
C TYR A 243 5.42 -1.58 -4.08
N ALA A 244 4.47 -0.76 -3.60
CA ALA A 244 3.06 -0.97 -3.91
C ALA A 244 2.77 -0.68 -5.39
N VAL A 245 3.33 0.43 -5.88
CA VAL A 245 3.24 0.82 -7.31
C VAL A 245 4.03 -0.15 -8.20
N ASN A 246 5.09 -0.77 -7.69
CA ASN A 246 5.98 -1.62 -8.49
C ASN A 246 5.26 -2.84 -9.12
N HIS A 247 4.17 -3.32 -8.52
CA HIS A 247 3.37 -4.40 -9.14
C HIS A 247 2.81 -3.99 -10.51
N LEU A 248 2.43 -2.71 -10.68
CA LEU A 248 1.95 -2.16 -11.95
C LEU A 248 3.09 -1.98 -12.95
N ASP A 249 4.29 -1.68 -12.48
CA ASP A 249 5.48 -1.49 -13.34
C ASP A 249 5.99 -2.85 -13.86
N LEU A 250 5.98 -3.89 -13.03
CA LEU A 250 6.41 -5.25 -13.38
C LEU A 250 5.48 -5.96 -14.37
N SER A 251 4.17 -5.85 -14.16
CA SER A 251 3.16 -6.39 -15.09
C SER A 251 1.79 -5.75 -14.84
N PRO A 252 1.37 -4.75 -15.64
CA PRO A 252 0.04 -4.14 -15.52
C PRO A 252 -1.10 -5.17 -15.58
N LYS A 253 -0.97 -6.19 -16.44
CA LYS A 253 -2.01 -7.21 -16.65
C LYS A 253 -2.17 -8.19 -15.48
N SER A 254 -1.10 -8.44 -14.73
CA SER A 254 -1.12 -9.33 -13.56
C SER A 254 -1.00 -8.55 -12.24
N ALA A 255 -1.04 -7.22 -12.26
CA ALA A 255 -0.80 -6.36 -11.10
C ALA A 255 -1.76 -6.65 -9.95
N GLY A 256 -3.05 -6.86 -10.24
CA GLY A 256 -4.05 -7.22 -9.22
C GLY A 256 -3.74 -8.56 -8.54
N VAL A 257 -3.35 -9.58 -9.29
CA VAL A 257 -2.97 -10.90 -8.75
C VAL A 257 -1.69 -10.80 -7.92
N MET A 258 -0.68 -10.08 -8.42
CA MET A 258 0.58 -9.88 -7.70
C MET A 258 0.39 -9.10 -6.41
N MET A 259 -0.43 -8.03 -6.44
CA MET A 259 -0.79 -7.29 -5.23
C MET A 259 -1.59 -8.16 -4.27
N GLY A 260 -2.53 -8.98 -4.74
CA GLY A 260 -3.28 -9.91 -3.89
C GLY A 260 -2.38 -10.92 -3.18
N LEU A 261 -1.43 -11.52 -3.92
CA LEU A 261 -0.42 -12.41 -3.35
C LEU A 261 0.43 -11.69 -2.29
N SER A 262 0.97 -10.53 -2.65
CA SER A 262 1.79 -9.70 -1.77
C SER A 262 1.03 -9.30 -0.50
N ASN A 263 -0.21 -8.83 -0.64
CA ASN A 263 -1.04 -8.41 0.48
C ASN A 263 -1.45 -9.57 1.40
N SER A 264 -1.61 -10.78 0.86
CA SER A 264 -1.90 -11.98 1.65
C SER A 264 -0.75 -12.31 2.60
N PHE A 265 0.49 -12.35 2.09
CA PHE A 265 1.68 -12.52 2.93
C PHE A 265 1.90 -11.31 3.84
N GLY A 266 1.69 -10.10 3.32
CA GLY A 266 1.80 -8.87 4.10
C GLY A 266 0.88 -8.84 5.32
N THR A 267 -0.35 -9.30 5.18
CA THR A 267 -1.33 -9.34 6.29
C THR A 267 -0.97 -10.39 7.34
N ALA A 268 -0.24 -11.46 6.97
CA ALA A 268 0.26 -12.44 7.94
C ALA A 268 1.21 -11.81 8.98
N ALA A 269 1.90 -10.72 8.61
CA ALA A 269 2.70 -9.94 9.55
C ALA A 269 1.84 -9.34 10.68
N GLY A 270 0.59 -8.95 10.39
CA GLY A 270 -0.34 -8.41 11.38
C GLY A 270 -0.85 -9.44 12.40
N ILE A 271 -0.79 -10.72 12.04
CA ILE A 271 -1.07 -11.83 12.97
C ILE A 271 0.18 -12.15 13.79
N GLY A 272 1.34 -12.24 13.13
CA GLY A 272 2.60 -12.62 13.77
C GLY A 272 3.16 -11.56 14.73
N SER A 273 3.03 -10.27 14.39
CA SER A 273 3.62 -9.18 15.17
C SER A 273 3.09 -9.10 16.61
N PRO A 274 1.77 -9.05 16.87
CA PRO A 274 1.27 -8.99 18.24
C PRO A 274 1.61 -10.23 19.07
N ILE A 275 1.61 -11.42 18.45
CA ILE A 275 1.99 -12.67 19.11
C ILE A 275 3.44 -12.61 19.55
N LEU A 276 4.35 -12.24 18.65
CA LEU A 276 5.78 -12.15 18.97
C LEU A 276 6.02 -11.11 20.06
N THR A 277 5.41 -9.93 19.95
CA THR A 277 5.54 -8.89 20.97
C THR A 277 5.04 -9.37 22.33
N GLY A 278 3.90 -10.08 22.39
CA GLY A 278 3.41 -10.66 23.64
C GLY A 278 4.39 -11.60 24.33
N TYR A 279 5.16 -12.38 23.56
CA TYR A 279 6.24 -13.23 24.11
C TYR A 279 7.49 -12.43 24.52
N LEU A 280 7.77 -11.32 23.83
CA LEU A 280 8.94 -10.47 24.12
C LEU A 280 8.72 -9.53 25.31
N THR A 281 7.46 -9.22 25.65
CA THR A 281 7.10 -8.28 26.73
C THR A 281 6.28 -8.94 27.86
N PRO A 282 6.77 -10.01 28.51
CA PRO A 282 6.03 -10.68 29.58
C PRO A 282 5.85 -9.80 30.82
N ASN A 283 6.85 -8.98 31.17
CA ASN A 283 6.81 -8.12 32.35
C ASN A 283 6.47 -6.66 32.03
N LYS A 284 6.25 -6.34 30.75
CA LYS A 284 5.86 -5.01 30.23
C LYS A 284 6.85 -3.91 30.57
N THR A 285 8.14 -4.25 30.59
CA THR A 285 9.20 -3.29 30.95
C THR A 285 9.74 -2.57 29.71
N GLY A 286 10.32 -1.37 29.90
CA GLY A 286 10.95 -0.62 28.81
C GLY A 286 12.08 -1.39 28.11
N GLU A 287 12.86 -2.20 28.84
CA GLU A 287 13.92 -3.05 28.26
C GLU A 287 13.37 -4.16 27.36
N GLU A 288 12.24 -4.77 27.73
CA GLU A 288 11.55 -5.74 26.88
C GLU A 288 11.02 -5.09 25.60
N TRP A 289 10.49 -3.86 25.70
CA TRP A 289 10.06 -3.09 24.54
C TRP A 289 11.21 -2.72 23.59
N LYS A 290 12.43 -2.51 24.10
CA LYS A 290 13.62 -2.34 23.24
C LYS A 290 13.81 -3.53 22.30
N MET A 291 13.63 -4.75 22.80
CA MET A 291 13.74 -5.95 21.97
C MET A 291 12.70 -5.96 20.84
N VAL A 292 11.47 -5.52 21.10
CA VAL A 292 10.42 -5.40 20.08
C VAL A 292 10.84 -4.43 18.96
N PHE A 293 11.41 -3.28 19.32
CA PHE A 293 11.91 -2.32 18.34
C PHE A 293 13.11 -2.85 17.57
N TYR A 294 14.06 -3.54 18.22
CA TYR A 294 15.21 -4.13 17.53
C TYR A 294 14.79 -5.21 16.53
N VAL A 295 13.83 -6.07 16.89
CA VAL A 295 13.27 -7.05 15.97
C VAL A 295 12.59 -6.37 14.79
N ALA A 296 11.79 -5.34 15.04
CA ALA A 296 11.18 -4.56 13.96
C ALA A 296 12.24 -3.94 13.05
N SER A 297 13.27 -3.28 13.59
CA SER A 297 14.39 -2.71 12.82
C SER A 297 15.12 -3.77 12.00
N ALA A 298 15.39 -4.95 12.57
CA ALA A 298 16.03 -6.05 11.86
C ALA A 298 15.19 -6.53 10.66
N ILE A 299 13.87 -6.64 10.83
CA ILE A 299 12.94 -7.00 9.74
C ILE A 299 12.97 -5.96 8.61
N HIS A 300 13.00 -4.66 8.93
CA HIS A 300 13.14 -3.61 7.92
C HIS A 300 14.48 -3.69 7.20
N MET A 301 15.57 -4.00 7.91
CA MET A 301 16.89 -4.19 7.29
C MET A 301 16.95 -5.41 6.36
N VAL A 302 16.30 -6.52 6.71
CA VAL A 302 16.13 -7.67 5.82
C VAL A 302 15.35 -7.25 4.56
N GLY A 303 14.25 -6.53 4.73
CA GLY A 303 13.47 -5.98 3.62
C GLY A 303 14.29 -5.06 2.72
N PHE A 304 15.16 -4.23 3.31
CA PHE A 304 16.07 -3.34 2.59
C PHE A 304 17.04 -4.15 1.71
N VAL A 305 17.74 -5.13 2.30
CA VAL A 305 18.72 -5.95 1.57
C VAL A 305 18.04 -6.67 0.39
N VAL A 306 16.93 -7.35 0.65
CA VAL A 306 16.21 -8.11 -0.40
C VAL A 306 15.74 -7.17 -1.51
N TYR A 307 15.13 -6.03 -1.16
CA TYR A 307 14.61 -5.11 -2.16
C TYR A 307 15.71 -4.42 -2.95
N TRP A 308 16.83 -4.06 -2.32
CA TRP A 308 17.96 -3.42 -2.99
C TRP A 308 18.54 -4.28 -4.11
N PHE A 309 18.72 -5.57 -3.85
CA PHE A 309 19.33 -6.49 -4.81
C PHE A 309 18.35 -7.03 -5.86
N TRP A 310 17.08 -7.26 -5.49
CA TRP A 310 16.14 -7.96 -6.36
C TRP A 310 15.05 -7.08 -6.99
N ALA A 311 14.90 -5.81 -6.57
CA ALA A 311 13.89 -4.94 -7.17
C ALA A 311 14.24 -4.55 -8.61
N SER A 312 13.25 -4.72 -9.48
CA SER A 312 13.21 -4.19 -10.84
C SER A 312 11.95 -3.35 -11.00
N GLY A 313 12.02 -2.30 -11.82
CA GLY A 313 10.89 -1.50 -12.31
C GLY A 313 10.69 -1.64 -13.82
N GLU A 314 11.31 -2.66 -14.43
CA GLU A 314 11.13 -2.99 -15.84
C GLU A 314 10.11 -4.12 -16.03
N LEU A 315 9.42 -4.07 -17.17
CA LEU A 315 8.41 -5.05 -17.53
C LEU A 315 9.04 -6.45 -17.59
N GLN A 316 8.49 -7.39 -16.85
CA GLN A 316 9.08 -8.72 -16.75
C GLN A 316 8.94 -9.50 -18.08
N PRO A 317 9.89 -10.40 -18.44
CA PRO A 317 9.85 -11.13 -19.71
C PRO A 317 8.55 -11.90 -19.96
N TRP A 318 8.02 -12.54 -18.91
CA TRP A 318 6.75 -13.26 -18.97
C TRP A 318 5.53 -12.34 -19.18
N SER A 319 5.63 -11.07 -18.81
CA SER A 319 4.60 -10.07 -19.08
C SER A 319 4.63 -9.60 -20.53
N ILE A 320 5.83 -9.48 -21.13
CA ILE A 320 6.01 -9.18 -22.55
C ILE A 320 5.46 -10.32 -23.40
N GLU A 321 5.83 -11.57 -23.09
CA GLU A 321 5.32 -12.75 -23.80
C GLU A 321 3.78 -12.81 -23.75
N MET A 322 3.19 -12.46 -22.60
CA MET A 322 1.75 -12.36 -22.45
C MET A 322 1.12 -11.24 -23.31
N GLN A 323 1.83 -10.15 -23.54
CA GLN A 323 1.40 -9.11 -24.49
C GLN A 323 1.48 -9.61 -25.93
N GLU A 324 2.59 -10.22 -26.33
CA GLU A 324 2.80 -10.72 -27.69
C GLU A 324 1.82 -11.83 -28.06
N ARG A 325 1.60 -12.82 -27.17
CA ARG A 325 0.63 -13.90 -27.39
C ARG A 325 -0.76 -13.36 -27.70
N ARG A 326 -1.21 -12.37 -26.94
CA ARG A 326 -2.52 -11.75 -27.13
C ARG A 326 -2.61 -10.98 -28.45
N THR A 327 -1.55 -10.26 -28.83
CA THR A 327 -1.50 -9.57 -30.12
C THR A 327 -1.58 -10.57 -31.29
N ARG A 328 -0.92 -11.73 -31.17
CA ARG A 328 -1.01 -12.81 -32.17
C ARG A 328 -2.40 -13.44 -32.23
N GLU A 329 -3.00 -13.74 -31.08
CA GLU A 329 -4.38 -14.27 -30.99
C GLU A 329 -5.38 -13.31 -31.64
N ARG A 330 -5.29 -12.01 -31.33
CA ARG A 330 -6.16 -10.98 -31.93
C ARG A 330 -6.07 -10.95 -33.45
N LYS A 331 -4.85 -10.87 -34.00
CA LYS A 331 -4.64 -10.91 -35.46
C LYS A 331 -5.18 -12.21 -36.08
N GLY A 332 -5.06 -13.33 -35.37
CA GLY A 332 -5.63 -14.61 -35.80
C GLY A 332 -7.15 -14.64 -35.82
N TYR A 333 -7.83 -13.94 -34.91
CA TYR A 333 -9.29 -13.78 -34.93
C TYR A 333 -9.76 -12.81 -36.01
N GLU A 334 -9.08 -11.67 -36.18
CA GLU A 334 -9.40 -10.70 -37.24
C GLU A 334 -9.28 -11.32 -38.63
N ASN A 335 -8.22 -12.11 -38.88
CA ASN A 335 -8.03 -12.85 -40.14
C ASN A 335 -9.04 -13.99 -40.38
N LYS A 336 -9.75 -14.47 -39.35
CA LYS A 336 -10.81 -15.49 -39.49
C LYS A 336 -12.20 -14.87 -39.68
N ALA A 337 -12.36 -13.59 -39.38
CA ALA A 337 -13.62 -12.86 -39.49
C ALA A 337 -13.75 -12.09 -40.83
N SER A 338 -12.65 -11.93 -41.56
CA SER A 338 -12.55 -11.37 -42.92
C SER A 338 -12.64 -12.44 -44.00
#